data_AF-A0A343TI10-F1
#
_entry.id   AF-A0A343TI10-F1
#
_cell.length_a   1.000
_cell.length_b   1.000
_cell.length_c   1.000
_cell.angle_alpha   90.00
_cell.angle_beta   90.00
_cell.angle_gamma   90.00
#
_symmetry.space_group_name_H-M   'P 1'
#
loop_
_entity.id
_entity.type
_entity.pdbx_description
1 polymer ?
#
loop_
_entity_poly.entity_id
_entity_poly.type
_entity_poly.pdbx_seq_one_letter_code
_entity_poly.pdbx_strand_id
1 'polypeptide(L)'
;MSTLTTERGDILRPAFAIVSGTLVGAFGLALGTVLTLFAAALLFGIGIELTAASLLVLTLIFTQGVGCAGVALAYPRIRPRVAAFLRERVPAFEDAREEFSLPASVPSLRELLLVVGGYVTALGLAFAGAFLLTQVEADAGANQAAEIGMQNPEVLLFLIPASFLIIGPGEELLFRGVVQGRFREVLGPVAGIGLASAIFAGIHIFALTGGTLTGNLLALGVLFFPSLVFGVAYEVTDNLVVPSLIHGAYNATLFSLLYVVVRFGPELEEMAAAAL
;
A
#
# COMPACT_ATOMS: atom_id res chain seq x y z
N MET A 1 -42.56 -10.70 11.68
CA MET A 1 -41.32 -11.24 12.27
C MET A 1 -40.40 -11.97 11.28
N SER A 2 -40.91 -12.47 10.13
CA SER A 2 -40.07 -13.19 9.13
C SER A 2 -39.20 -12.30 8.23
N THR A 3 -39.54 -11.02 8.04
CA THR A 3 -38.83 -10.10 7.12
C THR A 3 -37.62 -9.43 7.78
N LEU A 4 -37.70 -9.13 9.08
CA LEU A 4 -36.63 -8.48 9.85
C LEU A 4 -35.41 -9.40 10.08
N THR A 5 -35.60 -10.72 10.09
CA THR A 5 -34.52 -11.70 10.22
C THR A 5 -33.73 -11.87 8.92
N THR A 6 -34.38 -11.69 7.77
CA THR A 6 -33.74 -11.77 6.44
C THR A 6 -32.88 -10.54 6.18
N GLU A 7 -33.41 -9.33 6.40
CA GLU A 7 -32.65 -8.08 6.24
C GLU A 7 -31.43 -7.97 7.18
N ARG A 8 -31.53 -8.52 8.39
CA ARG A 8 -30.43 -8.48 9.36
C ARG A 8 -29.29 -9.43 8.99
N GLY A 9 -29.59 -10.59 8.40
CA GLY A 9 -28.58 -11.48 7.82
C GLY A 9 -27.84 -10.86 6.64
N ASP A 10 -28.58 -10.11 5.81
CA ASP A 10 -28.06 -9.47 4.59
C ASP A 10 -27.03 -8.36 4.87
N ILE A 11 -27.13 -7.65 6.00
CA ILE A 11 -26.21 -6.55 6.35
C ILE A 11 -24.98 -7.03 7.16
N LEU A 12 -25.15 -8.06 7.98
CA LEU A 12 -24.09 -8.52 8.88
C LEU A 12 -22.91 -9.13 8.12
N ARG A 13 -23.16 -9.86 7.04
CA ARG A 13 -22.10 -10.47 6.22
C ARG A 13 -21.19 -9.44 5.55
N PRO A 14 -21.71 -8.40 4.87
CA PRO A 14 -20.93 -7.24 4.43
C PRO A 14 -20.14 -6.57 5.56
N ALA A 15 -20.77 -6.33 6.72
CA ALA A 15 -20.11 -5.70 7.85
C ALA A 15 -18.93 -6.53 8.38
N PHE A 16 -19.10 -7.85 8.53
CA PHE A 16 -18.01 -8.74 8.94
C PHE A 16 -16.87 -8.77 7.94
N ALA A 17 -17.15 -8.78 6.63
CA ALA A 17 -16.11 -8.76 5.61
C ALA A 17 -15.32 -7.45 5.64
N ILE A 18 -16.01 -6.31 5.75
CA ILE A 18 -15.38 -4.98 5.83
C ILE A 18 -14.51 -4.89 7.08
N VAL A 19 -15.06 -5.24 8.24
CA VAL A 19 -14.33 -5.19 9.52
C VAL A 19 -13.14 -6.15 9.48
N SER A 20 -13.33 -7.41 9.09
CA SER A 20 -12.24 -8.39 9.06
C SER A 20 -11.14 -8.04 8.07
N GLY A 21 -11.49 -7.64 6.84
CA GLY A 21 -10.49 -7.20 5.85
C GLY A 21 -9.71 -5.99 6.34
N THR A 22 -10.39 -4.99 6.92
CA THR A 22 -9.74 -3.80 7.48
C THR A 22 -8.82 -4.15 8.66
N LEU A 23 -9.28 -4.99 9.58
CA LEU A 23 -8.49 -5.42 10.74
C LEU A 23 -7.26 -6.23 10.32
N VAL A 24 -7.35 -7.07 9.31
CA VAL A 24 -6.19 -7.82 8.79
C VAL A 24 -5.18 -6.88 8.15
N GLY A 25 -5.64 -5.91 7.36
CA GLY A 25 -4.78 -4.86 6.80
C GLY A 25 -4.05 -4.07 7.89
N ALA A 26 -4.80 -3.58 8.88
CA ALA A 26 -4.24 -2.86 10.03
C ALA A 26 -3.28 -3.73 10.86
N PHE A 27 -3.61 -5.01 11.06
CA PHE A 27 -2.77 -5.95 11.79
C PHE A 27 -1.44 -6.22 11.09
N GLY A 28 -1.42 -6.34 9.76
CA GLY A 28 -0.18 -6.46 8.98
C GLY A 28 0.78 -5.31 9.26
N LEU A 29 0.27 -4.08 9.19
CA LEU A 29 1.06 -2.88 9.47
C LEU A 29 1.49 -2.80 10.94
N ALA A 30 0.56 -3.05 11.88
CA ALA A 30 0.84 -2.97 13.31
C ALA A 30 1.88 -4.01 13.75
N LEU A 31 1.78 -5.24 13.25
CA LEU A 31 2.76 -6.30 13.50
C LEU A 31 4.14 -5.87 12.97
N GLY A 32 4.19 -5.36 11.74
CA GLY A 32 5.40 -4.85 11.13
C GLY A 32 6.07 -3.76 11.98
N THR A 33 5.29 -2.74 12.37
CA THR A 33 5.76 -1.65 13.23
C THR A 33 6.28 -2.16 14.58
N VAL A 34 5.58 -3.10 15.22
CA VAL A 34 6.03 -3.69 16.49
C VAL A 34 7.35 -4.43 16.30
N LEU A 35 7.50 -5.19 15.21
CA LEU A 35 8.75 -5.88 14.90
C LEU A 35 9.90 -4.91 14.60
N THR A 36 9.63 -3.81 13.90
CA THR A 36 10.60 -2.72 13.67
C THR A 36 11.07 -2.13 15.00
N LEU A 37 10.14 -1.77 15.90
CA LEU A 37 10.47 -1.20 17.21
C LEU A 37 11.24 -2.20 18.08
N PHE A 38 10.85 -3.47 18.06
CA PHE A 38 11.55 -4.53 18.78
C PHE A 38 12.98 -4.72 18.26
N ALA A 39 13.17 -4.80 16.94
CA ALA A 39 14.49 -4.91 16.33
C ALA A 39 15.35 -3.68 16.64
N ALA A 40 14.78 -2.48 16.57
CA ALA A 40 15.46 -1.25 16.92
C ALA A 40 15.92 -1.24 18.38
N ALA A 41 15.06 -1.68 19.32
CA ALA A 41 15.40 -1.79 20.73
C ALA A 41 16.51 -2.80 21.02
N LEU A 42 16.53 -3.94 20.31
CA LEU A 42 17.60 -4.93 20.41
C LEU A 42 18.94 -4.36 19.93
N LEU A 43 18.96 -3.69 18.78
CA LEU A 43 20.17 -3.06 18.22
C LEU A 43 20.70 -1.98 19.17
N PHE A 44 19.82 -1.13 19.69
CA PHE A 44 20.18 -0.15 20.71
C PHE A 44 20.74 -0.80 21.98
N GLY A 45 20.12 -1.90 22.46
CA GLY A 45 20.55 -2.64 23.64
C GLY A 45 21.95 -3.26 23.53
N ILE A 46 22.45 -3.49 22.31
CA ILE A 46 23.82 -3.95 22.05
C ILE A 46 24.77 -2.82 21.61
N GLY A 47 24.36 -1.56 21.77
CA GLY A 47 25.19 -0.38 21.52
C GLY A 47 25.27 0.06 20.05
N ILE A 48 24.35 -0.39 19.19
CA ILE A 48 24.26 0.07 17.79
C ILE A 48 23.37 1.30 17.72
N GLU A 49 23.93 2.42 17.29
CA GLU A 49 23.18 3.64 17.01
C GLU A 49 22.42 3.52 15.69
N LEU A 50 21.16 3.93 15.68
CA LEU A 50 20.29 3.86 14.51
C LEU A 50 20.14 5.23 13.87
N THR A 51 20.52 5.32 12.60
CA THR A 51 20.22 6.47 11.74
C THR A 51 18.79 6.40 11.20
N ALA A 52 18.24 7.52 10.73
CA ALA A 52 16.94 7.54 10.06
C ALA A 52 16.90 6.59 8.85
N ALA A 53 17.99 6.50 8.09
CA ALA A 53 18.14 5.56 6.98
C ALA A 53 18.05 4.09 7.46
N SER A 54 18.72 3.74 8.56
CA SER A 54 18.65 2.39 9.11
C SER A 54 17.25 2.05 9.64
N LEU A 55 16.56 3.00 10.27
CA LEU A 55 15.17 2.83 10.69
C LEU A 55 14.23 2.65 9.50
N LEU A 56 14.44 3.38 8.41
CA LEU A 56 13.69 3.20 7.17
C LEU A 56 13.88 1.79 6.59
N VAL A 57 15.11 1.26 6.60
CA VAL A 57 15.39 -0.12 6.17
C VAL A 57 14.71 -1.14 7.08
N LEU A 58 14.73 -0.96 8.39
CA LEU A 58 14.00 -1.84 9.32
C LEU A 58 12.49 -1.80 9.07
N THR A 59 11.92 -0.61 8.86
CA THR A 59 10.50 -0.45 8.51
C THR A 59 10.18 -1.15 7.20
N LEU A 60 11.00 -0.96 6.15
CA LEU A 60 10.82 -1.66 4.87
C LEU A 60 10.77 -3.19 5.03
N ILE A 61 11.73 -3.74 5.78
CA ILE A 61 11.84 -5.20 5.96
C ILE A 61 10.66 -5.72 6.78
N PHE A 62 10.39 -5.11 7.93
CA PHE A 62 9.42 -5.65 8.87
C PHE A 62 7.99 -5.26 8.55
N THR A 63 7.73 -4.06 8.04
CA THR A 63 6.37 -3.62 7.70
C THR A 63 5.94 -4.14 6.35
N GLN A 64 6.65 -3.82 5.26
CA GLN A 64 6.26 -4.28 3.92
C GLN A 64 6.59 -5.76 3.72
N GLY A 65 7.79 -6.20 4.11
CA GLY A 65 8.22 -7.58 3.95
C GLY A 65 7.48 -8.54 4.89
N VAL A 66 7.67 -8.42 6.20
CA VAL A 66 7.12 -9.38 7.16
C VAL A 66 5.64 -9.11 7.47
N GLY A 67 5.29 -7.86 7.77
CA GLY A 67 3.96 -7.45 8.17
C GLY A 67 2.96 -7.66 7.04
N CYS A 68 3.14 -6.97 5.92
CA CYS A 68 2.22 -7.07 4.79
C CYS A 68 2.28 -8.44 4.11
N ALA A 69 3.45 -8.86 3.60
CA ALA A 69 3.54 -10.12 2.88
C ALA A 69 3.28 -11.34 3.79
N GLY A 70 3.84 -11.35 5.00
CA GLY A 70 3.67 -12.47 5.93
C GLY A 70 2.24 -12.65 6.42
N VAL A 71 1.55 -11.57 6.82
CA VAL A 71 0.14 -11.64 7.20
C VAL A 71 -0.73 -12.06 6.02
N ALA A 72 -0.47 -11.51 4.83
CA ALA A 72 -1.21 -11.88 3.63
C ALA A 72 -1.06 -13.38 3.31
N LEU A 73 0.16 -13.91 3.27
CA LEU A 73 0.43 -15.32 2.97
C LEU A 73 -0.08 -16.29 4.04
N ALA A 74 -0.16 -15.83 5.30
CA ALA A 74 -0.74 -16.60 6.40
C ALA A 74 -2.28 -16.60 6.35
N TYR A 75 -2.90 -15.56 5.79
CA TYR A 75 -4.35 -15.35 5.82
C TYR A 75 -5.19 -16.52 5.29
N PRO A 76 -4.93 -17.10 4.09
CA PRO A 76 -5.68 -18.26 3.58
C PRO A 76 -5.68 -19.45 4.53
N ARG A 77 -4.60 -19.65 5.29
CA ARG A 77 -4.44 -20.78 6.22
C ARG A 77 -5.09 -20.52 7.58
N ILE A 78 -5.11 -19.27 8.03
CA ILE A 78 -5.62 -18.88 9.34
C ILE A 78 -7.13 -18.62 9.27
N ARG A 79 -7.64 -18.04 8.18
CA ARG A 79 -9.05 -17.67 8.02
C ARG A 79 -10.02 -18.80 8.35
N PRO A 80 -9.88 -20.05 7.85
CA PRO A 80 -10.82 -21.12 8.17
C PRO A 80 -10.89 -21.45 9.67
N ARG A 81 -9.75 -21.36 10.38
CA ARG A 81 -9.67 -21.59 11.83
C ARG A 81 -10.37 -20.48 12.61
N VAL A 82 -10.14 -19.23 12.23
CA VAL A 82 -10.81 -18.06 12.82
C VAL A 82 -12.31 -18.14 12.56
N ALA A 83 -12.71 -18.48 11.33
CA ALA A 83 -14.12 -18.66 10.98
C ALA A 83 -14.80 -19.76 11.79
N ALA A 84 -14.14 -20.91 12.00
CA ALA A 84 -14.66 -21.97 12.89
C ALA A 84 -14.83 -21.48 14.33
N PHE A 85 -13.81 -20.82 14.89
CA PHE A 85 -13.86 -20.24 16.24
C PHE A 85 -14.98 -19.20 16.41
N LEU A 86 -15.20 -18.36 15.40
CA LEU A 86 -16.26 -17.35 15.41
C LEU A 86 -17.65 -17.96 15.25
N ARG A 87 -17.83 -18.98 14.38
CA ARG A 87 -19.11 -19.70 14.24
C ARG A 87 -19.60 -20.31 15.54
N GLU A 88 -18.69 -20.80 16.39
CA GLU A 88 -19.03 -21.34 17.71
C GLU A 88 -19.53 -20.27 18.71
N ARG A 89 -19.15 -19.00 18.52
CA ARG A 89 -19.39 -17.91 19.50
C ARG A 89 -20.39 -16.88 19.03
N VAL A 90 -20.54 -16.74 17.73
CA VAL A 90 -21.39 -15.75 17.08
C VAL A 90 -22.28 -16.52 16.08
N PRO A 91 -23.48 -16.95 16.48
CA PRO A 91 -24.37 -17.73 15.61
C PRO A 91 -24.76 -17.01 14.30
N ALA A 92 -24.66 -15.68 14.28
CA ALA A 92 -24.92 -14.84 13.11
C ALA A 92 -23.67 -14.61 12.22
N PHE A 93 -22.51 -15.17 12.57
CA PHE A 93 -21.31 -15.05 11.77
C PHE A 93 -21.38 -15.99 10.57
N GLU A 94 -21.39 -15.41 9.38
CA GLU A 94 -21.32 -16.12 8.11
C GLU A 94 -20.11 -15.60 7.33
N ASP A 95 -19.15 -16.49 7.05
CA ASP A 95 -18.02 -16.14 6.19
C ASP A 95 -18.42 -16.25 4.73
N ALA A 96 -17.85 -15.38 3.90
CA ALA A 96 -18.30 -15.20 2.54
C ALA A 96 -17.91 -16.34 1.58
N ARG A 97 -16.80 -17.04 1.87
CA ARG A 97 -16.30 -18.21 1.12
C ARG A 97 -15.53 -19.13 2.07
N GLU A 98 -15.52 -20.43 1.82
CA GLU A 98 -14.68 -21.35 2.60
C GLU A 98 -13.22 -21.31 2.13
N GLU A 99 -12.99 -21.15 0.84
CA GLU A 99 -11.66 -21.05 0.24
C GLU A 99 -11.29 -19.59 -0.06
N PHE A 100 -10.01 -19.26 0.15
CA PHE A 100 -9.42 -17.95 -0.16
C PHE A 100 -8.08 -18.18 -0.85
N SER A 101 -7.85 -17.54 -2.00
CA SER A 101 -6.61 -17.68 -2.76
C SER A 101 -5.95 -16.32 -3.00
N LEU A 102 -4.64 -16.37 -3.23
CA LEU A 102 -3.79 -15.23 -3.57
C LEU A 102 -3.05 -15.57 -4.87
N PRO A 103 -3.71 -15.47 -6.03
CA PRO A 103 -3.13 -15.92 -7.28
C PRO A 103 -1.95 -15.03 -7.67
N ALA A 104 -0.83 -15.69 -8.00
CA ALA A 104 0.39 -15.06 -8.46
C ALA A 104 1.04 -15.97 -9.49
N SER A 105 1.27 -15.46 -10.69
CA SER A 105 1.86 -16.22 -11.79
C SER A 105 2.72 -15.31 -12.67
N VAL A 106 3.63 -15.91 -13.45
CA VAL A 106 4.46 -15.16 -14.39
C VAL A 106 3.55 -14.45 -15.40
N PRO A 107 3.63 -13.11 -15.54
CA PRO A 107 2.76 -12.38 -16.44
C PRO A 107 2.92 -12.82 -17.90
N SER A 108 1.80 -13.02 -18.58
CA SER A 108 1.73 -13.14 -20.03
C SER A 108 2.13 -11.83 -20.72
N LEU A 109 2.41 -11.87 -22.03
CA LEU A 109 2.70 -10.66 -22.81
C LEU A 109 1.58 -9.62 -22.72
N ARG A 110 0.31 -10.07 -22.70
CA ARG A 110 -0.85 -9.19 -22.54
C ARG A 110 -0.84 -8.51 -21.17
N GLU A 111 -0.55 -9.25 -20.11
CA GLU A 111 -0.44 -8.70 -18.76
C GLU A 111 0.76 -7.75 -18.64
N LEU A 112 1.88 -8.01 -19.32
CA LEU A 112 3.00 -7.05 -19.38
C LEU A 112 2.60 -5.74 -20.05
N LEU A 113 1.77 -5.76 -21.10
CA LEU A 113 1.22 -4.53 -21.69
C LEU A 113 0.29 -3.80 -20.69
N LEU A 114 -0.47 -4.55 -19.89
CA LEU A 114 -1.26 -3.96 -18.80
C LEU A 114 -0.39 -3.39 -17.68
N VAL A 115 0.76 -4.01 -17.37
CA VAL A 115 1.76 -3.44 -16.44
C VAL A 115 2.23 -2.08 -16.94
N VAL A 116 2.63 -1.98 -18.22
CA VAL A 116 3.08 -0.71 -18.80
C VAL A 116 1.96 0.33 -18.80
N GLY A 117 0.76 -0.04 -19.26
CA GLY A 117 -0.38 0.88 -19.30
C GLY A 117 -0.82 1.34 -17.91
N GLY A 118 -0.87 0.43 -16.94
CA GLY A 118 -1.19 0.73 -15.55
C GLY A 118 -0.12 1.62 -14.90
N TYR A 119 1.16 1.35 -15.16
CA TYR A 119 2.28 2.18 -14.69
C TYR A 119 2.18 3.62 -15.21
N VAL A 120 2.00 3.80 -16.52
CA VAL A 120 1.86 5.13 -17.14
C VAL A 120 0.63 5.84 -16.59
N THR A 121 -0.48 5.12 -16.42
CA THR A 121 -1.73 5.70 -15.88
C THR A 121 -1.55 6.13 -14.43
N ALA A 122 -0.94 5.29 -13.58
CA ALA A 122 -0.69 5.61 -12.17
C ALA A 122 0.23 6.82 -12.00
N LEU A 123 1.33 6.91 -12.78
CA LEU A 123 2.20 8.07 -12.76
C LEU A 123 1.50 9.33 -13.29
N GLY A 124 0.75 9.23 -14.38
CA GLY A 124 -0.01 10.35 -14.93
C GLY A 124 -1.00 10.92 -13.92
N LEU A 125 -1.71 10.05 -13.19
CA LEU A 125 -2.62 10.43 -12.11
C LEU A 125 -1.90 11.09 -10.95
N ALA A 126 -0.73 10.58 -10.56
CA ALA A 126 0.06 11.17 -9.48
C ALA A 126 0.59 12.56 -9.86
N PHE A 127 1.12 12.74 -11.07
CA PHE A 127 1.58 14.05 -11.53
C PHE A 127 0.44 15.04 -11.73
N ALA A 128 -0.70 14.60 -12.27
CA ALA A 128 -1.89 15.43 -12.36
C ALA A 128 -2.37 15.86 -10.96
N GLY A 129 -2.39 14.95 -10.00
CA GLY A 129 -2.72 15.25 -8.61
C GLY A 129 -1.74 16.22 -7.96
N ALA A 130 -0.43 15.99 -8.12
CA ALA A 130 0.60 16.89 -7.63
C ALA A 130 0.45 18.30 -8.21
N PHE A 131 0.18 18.41 -9.52
CA PHE A 131 -0.11 19.69 -10.17
C PHE A 131 -1.36 20.37 -9.57
N LEU A 132 -2.44 19.62 -9.34
CA LEU A 132 -3.65 20.18 -8.72
C LEU A 132 -3.38 20.69 -7.30
N LEU A 133 -2.55 19.99 -6.51
CA LEU A 133 -2.13 20.46 -5.18
C LEU A 133 -1.42 21.82 -5.27
N THR A 134 -0.58 22.05 -6.29
CA THR A 134 0.08 23.36 -6.45
C THR A 134 -0.91 24.46 -6.86
N GLN A 135 -1.93 24.14 -7.67
CA GLN A 135 -2.94 25.13 -8.10
C GLN A 135 -3.79 25.66 -6.94
N VAL A 136 -4.01 24.83 -5.92
CA VAL A 136 -4.77 25.21 -4.72
C VAL A 136 -3.88 25.61 -3.56
N GLU A 137 -2.56 25.75 -3.80
CA GLU A 137 -1.54 26.05 -2.78
C GLU A 137 -1.68 25.15 -1.54
N ALA A 138 -1.94 23.86 -1.77
CA ALA A 138 -2.12 22.90 -0.69
C ALA A 138 -0.80 22.71 0.05
N ASP A 139 -0.80 23.06 1.34
CA ASP A 139 0.29 22.74 2.26
C ASP A 139 0.22 21.27 2.68
N ALA A 140 0.71 20.39 1.80
CA ALA A 140 0.80 18.95 2.00
C ALA A 140 2.16 18.56 2.58
N GLY A 141 2.14 17.66 3.57
CA GLY A 141 3.35 17.11 4.17
C GLY A 141 4.15 16.25 3.19
N ALA A 142 5.45 16.15 3.45
CA ALA A 142 6.34 15.28 2.69
C ALA A 142 6.18 13.83 3.14
N ASN A 143 6.49 12.89 2.26
CA ASN A 143 6.62 11.49 2.67
C ASN A 143 7.95 11.31 3.43
N GLN A 144 7.93 10.63 4.58
CA GLN A 144 9.12 10.38 5.40
C GLN A 144 10.27 9.72 4.64
N ALA A 145 9.99 8.78 3.73
CA ALA A 145 11.04 8.15 2.94
C ALA A 145 11.67 9.12 1.94
N ALA A 146 10.87 10.03 1.38
CA ALA A 146 11.37 11.11 0.52
C ALA A 146 12.21 12.11 1.31
N GLU A 147 11.76 12.52 2.50
CA GLU A 147 12.50 13.43 3.38
C GLU A 147 13.87 12.87 3.79
N ILE A 148 13.90 11.59 4.21
CA ILE A 148 15.16 10.88 4.50
C ILE A 148 16.05 10.80 3.26
N GLY A 149 15.46 10.55 2.08
CA GLY A 149 16.19 10.52 0.82
C GLY A 149 16.75 11.86 0.37
N MET A 150 16.07 12.98 0.68
CA MET A 150 16.63 14.32 0.45
C MET A 150 17.86 14.60 1.31
N GLN A 151 17.90 14.04 2.53
CA GLN A 151 19.03 14.16 3.44
C GLN A 151 20.16 13.15 3.15
N ASN A 152 19.82 11.97 2.62
CA ASN A 152 20.74 10.90 2.25
C ASN A 152 20.33 10.29 0.90
N PRO A 153 20.75 10.87 -0.24
CA PRO A 153 20.29 10.48 -1.58
C PRO A 153 20.55 9.02 -1.93
N GLU A 154 21.62 8.41 -1.42
CA GLU A 154 21.99 7.01 -1.66
C GLU A 154 20.90 6.04 -1.18
N VAL A 155 20.11 6.44 -0.18
CA VAL A 155 18.96 5.64 0.29
C VAL A 155 17.92 5.47 -0.82
N LEU A 156 17.72 6.48 -1.66
CA LEU A 156 16.79 6.41 -2.80
C LEU A 156 17.20 5.33 -3.79
N LEU A 157 18.51 5.16 -4.03
CA LEU A 157 19.04 4.11 -4.91
C LEU A 157 18.73 2.71 -4.38
N PHE A 158 18.70 2.53 -3.06
CA PHE A 158 18.29 1.28 -2.43
C PHE A 158 16.77 1.05 -2.50
N LEU A 159 15.98 2.11 -2.41
CA LEU A 159 14.52 2.02 -2.50
C LEU A 159 14.00 1.64 -3.90
N ILE A 160 14.77 1.91 -4.96
CA ILE A 160 14.44 1.52 -6.34
C ILE A 160 14.26 0.00 -6.49
N PRO A 161 15.28 -0.86 -6.25
CA PRO A 161 15.11 -2.31 -6.32
C PRO A 161 14.17 -2.81 -5.23
N ALA A 162 14.18 -2.22 -4.02
CA ALA A 162 13.27 -2.60 -2.95
C ALA A 162 11.79 -2.38 -3.33
N SER A 163 11.48 -1.40 -4.18
CA SER A 163 10.13 -1.14 -4.67
C SER A 163 9.56 -2.34 -5.42
N PHE A 164 10.38 -3.04 -6.21
CA PHE A 164 9.97 -4.23 -6.95
C PHE A 164 10.01 -5.51 -6.13
N LEU A 165 10.92 -5.60 -5.16
CA LEU A 165 11.18 -6.84 -4.43
C LEU A 165 10.40 -6.96 -3.12
N ILE A 166 10.09 -5.83 -2.48
CA ILE A 166 9.52 -5.80 -1.13
C ILE A 166 8.27 -4.93 -1.07
N ILE A 167 8.36 -3.64 -1.46
CA ILE A 167 7.24 -2.69 -1.27
C ILE A 167 6.04 -3.10 -2.10
N GLY A 168 6.19 -3.14 -3.44
CA GLY A 168 5.14 -3.53 -4.35
C GLY A 168 4.56 -4.92 -4.04
N PRO A 169 5.39 -5.99 -3.96
CA PRO A 169 4.88 -7.32 -3.63
C PRO A 169 4.18 -7.39 -2.28
N GLY A 170 4.80 -6.88 -1.21
CA GLY A 170 4.27 -7.01 0.14
C GLY A 170 2.96 -6.27 0.32
N GLU A 171 2.90 -5.01 -0.11
CA GLU A 171 1.69 -4.19 0.02
C GLU A 171 0.57 -4.70 -0.88
N GLU A 172 0.84 -5.10 -2.12
CA GLU A 172 -0.21 -5.61 -3.02
C GLU A 172 -0.76 -6.97 -2.56
N LEU A 173 0.08 -7.85 -1.99
CA LEU A 173 -0.37 -9.08 -1.34
C LEU A 173 -1.41 -8.80 -0.25
N LEU A 174 -1.14 -7.81 0.61
CA LEU A 174 -2.03 -7.46 1.71
C LEU A 174 -3.27 -6.72 1.20
N PHE A 175 -3.11 -5.63 0.47
CA PHE A 175 -4.24 -4.75 0.16
C PHE A 175 -5.09 -5.22 -1.01
N ARG A 176 -4.50 -5.86 -2.02
CA ARG A 176 -5.23 -6.29 -3.23
C ARG A 176 -5.60 -7.75 -3.10
N GLY A 177 -4.63 -8.55 -2.67
CA GLY A 177 -4.84 -9.94 -2.34
C GLY A 177 -5.87 -10.11 -1.22
N VAL A 178 -5.58 -9.59 -0.02
CA VAL A 178 -6.43 -9.82 1.15
C VAL A 178 -7.54 -8.79 1.33
N VAL A 179 -7.23 -7.50 1.49
CA VAL A 179 -8.22 -6.47 1.86
C VAL A 179 -9.29 -6.31 0.76
N GLN A 180 -8.88 -6.01 -0.48
CA GLN A 180 -9.78 -5.97 -1.64
C GLN A 180 -10.45 -7.33 -1.87
N GLY A 181 -9.69 -8.43 -1.80
CA GLY A 181 -10.21 -9.80 -1.92
C GLY A 181 -11.37 -10.08 -0.96
N ARG A 182 -11.25 -9.62 0.29
CA ARG A 182 -12.31 -9.76 1.31
C ARG A 182 -13.52 -8.90 1.02
N PHE A 183 -13.33 -7.67 0.58
CA PHE A 183 -14.45 -6.78 0.27
C PHE A 183 -15.20 -7.22 -0.99
N ARG A 184 -14.47 -7.63 -2.05
CA ARG A 184 -15.08 -8.05 -3.32
C ARG A 184 -15.96 -9.28 -3.18
N GLU A 185 -15.68 -10.17 -2.23
CA GLU A 185 -16.46 -11.39 -2.02
C GLU A 185 -17.93 -11.14 -1.65
N VAL A 186 -18.23 -9.97 -1.06
CA VAL A 186 -19.59 -9.63 -0.61
C VAL A 186 -20.14 -8.35 -1.21
N LEU A 187 -19.28 -7.40 -1.60
CA LEU A 187 -19.69 -6.11 -2.19
C LEU A 187 -19.53 -6.07 -3.72
N GLY A 188 -18.90 -7.08 -4.31
CA GLY A 188 -18.49 -7.07 -5.71
C GLY A 188 -17.22 -6.24 -5.97
N PRO A 189 -16.68 -6.32 -7.20
CA PRO A 189 -15.35 -5.82 -7.52
C PRO A 189 -15.22 -4.30 -7.40
N VAL A 190 -16.21 -3.54 -7.87
CA VAL A 190 -16.16 -2.06 -7.89
C VAL A 190 -16.05 -1.50 -6.47
N ALA A 191 -16.94 -1.92 -5.57
CA ALA A 191 -16.90 -1.49 -4.17
C ALA A 191 -15.67 -2.03 -3.43
N GLY A 192 -15.25 -3.26 -3.73
CA GLY A 192 -14.04 -3.85 -3.15
C GLY A 192 -12.77 -3.07 -3.48
N ILE A 193 -12.59 -2.71 -4.76
CA ILE A 193 -11.48 -1.87 -5.23
C ILE A 193 -11.52 -0.50 -4.57
N GLY A 194 -12.68 0.17 -4.58
CA GLY A 194 -12.84 1.51 -4.02
C GLY A 194 -12.51 1.57 -2.53
N LEU A 195 -13.08 0.66 -1.73
CA LEU A 195 -12.83 0.63 -0.28
C LEU A 195 -11.39 0.24 0.06
N ALA A 196 -10.82 -0.76 -0.60
CA ALA A 196 -9.43 -1.13 -0.36
C ALA A 196 -8.47 0.00 -0.77
N SER A 197 -8.79 0.73 -1.85
CA SER A 197 -8.00 1.88 -2.30
C SER A 197 -8.09 3.05 -1.32
N ALA A 198 -9.27 3.32 -0.75
CA ALA A 198 -9.46 4.35 0.26
C ALA A 198 -8.71 4.00 1.56
N ILE A 199 -8.75 2.74 2.01
CA ILE A 199 -7.98 2.29 3.17
C ILE A 199 -6.48 2.41 2.89
N PHE A 200 -6.02 1.92 1.74
CA PHE A 200 -4.63 2.01 1.34
C PHE A 200 -4.13 3.46 1.28
N ALA A 201 -4.88 4.38 0.67
CA ALA A 201 -4.52 5.80 0.69
C ALA A 201 -4.56 6.37 2.11
N GLY A 202 -5.60 6.04 2.89
CA GLY A 202 -5.80 6.55 4.24
C GLY A 202 -4.65 6.24 5.21
N ILE A 203 -4.11 5.02 5.18
CA ILE A 203 -2.99 4.62 6.05
C ILE A 203 -1.70 5.41 5.77
N HIS A 204 -1.56 6.02 4.58
CA HIS A 204 -0.36 6.81 4.25
C HIS A 204 -0.27 8.10 5.06
N ILE A 205 -1.33 8.49 5.79
CA ILE A 205 -1.24 9.61 6.73
C ILE A 205 -0.11 9.44 7.75
N PHE A 206 0.19 8.20 8.16
CA PHE A 206 1.27 7.90 9.10
C PHE A 206 2.67 8.00 8.48
N ALA A 207 2.75 8.08 7.15
CA ALA A 207 3.99 8.27 6.40
C ALA A 207 4.23 9.74 6.05
N LEU A 208 3.28 10.65 6.29
CA LEU A 208 3.42 12.08 6.03
C LEU A 208 4.03 12.81 7.24
N THR A 209 4.91 13.76 6.96
CA THR A 209 5.53 14.69 7.93
C THR A 209 5.25 16.14 7.54
N GLY A 210 4.79 16.94 8.50
CA GLY A 210 4.42 18.34 8.26
C GLY A 210 3.08 18.52 7.53
N GLY A 211 2.90 19.70 6.95
CA GLY A 211 1.68 20.11 6.25
C GLY A 211 0.47 20.39 7.15
N THR A 212 -0.56 20.96 6.55
CA THR A 212 -1.87 21.15 7.19
C THR A 212 -2.71 19.87 7.12
N LEU A 213 -3.70 19.72 8.01
CA LEU A 213 -4.65 18.60 7.93
C LEU A 213 -5.34 18.55 6.56
N THR A 214 -5.77 19.69 6.03
CA THR A 214 -6.44 19.78 4.73
C THR A 214 -5.49 19.38 3.60
N GLY A 215 -4.26 19.92 3.57
CA GLY A 215 -3.28 19.57 2.54
C GLY A 215 -2.90 18.09 2.57
N ASN A 216 -2.75 17.51 3.77
CA ASN A 216 -2.52 16.08 3.93
C ASN A 216 -3.70 15.25 3.42
N LEU A 217 -4.95 15.61 3.76
CA LEU A 217 -6.13 14.91 3.22
C LEU A 217 -6.22 14.99 1.69
N LEU A 218 -5.85 16.12 1.09
CA LEU A 218 -5.78 16.26 -0.37
C LEU A 218 -4.69 15.36 -0.96
N ALA A 219 -3.51 15.28 -0.32
CA ALA A 219 -2.43 14.38 -0.74
C ALA A 219 -2.85 12.89 -0.67
N LEU A 220 -3.59 12.48 0.37
CA LEU A 220 -4.17 11.14 0.41
C LEU A 220 -5.20 10.93 -0.71
N GLY A 221 -5.99 11.96 -1.01
CA GLY A 221 -6.91 11.96 -2.16
C GLY A 221 -6.19 11.75 -3.49
N VAL A 222 -4.98 12.30 -3.66
CA VAL A 222 -4.14 12.03 -4.84
C VAL A 222 -3.69 10.56 -4.87
N LEU A 223 -3.23 10.01 -3.74
CA LEU A 223 -2.79 8.61 -3.63
C LEU A 223 -3.90 7.59 -3.87
N PHE A 224 -5.16 7.96 -3.67
CA PHE A 224 -6.31 7.11 -3.95
C PHE A 224 -6.36 6.68 -5.42
N PHE A 225 -6.01 7.56 -6.37
CA PHE A 225 -6.17 7.26 -7.80
C PHE A 225 -5.15 6.23 -8.33
N PRO A 226 -3.83 6.32 -8.05
CA PRO A 226 -2.91 5.22 -8.34
C PRO A 226 -3.33 3.90 -7.69
N SER A 227 -3.83 3.94 -6.45
CA SER A 227 -4.32 2.75 -5.73
C SER A 227 -5.49 2.06 -6.46
N LEU A 228 -6.41 2.84 -7.05
CA LEU A 228 -7.46 2.30 -7.93
C LEU A 228 -6.88 1.55 -9.12
N VAL A 229 -5.81 2.09 -9.75
CA VAL A 229 -5.16 1.44 -10.89
C VAL A 229 -4.61 0.07 -10.49
N PHE A 230 -3.98 -0.03 -9.32
CA PHE A 230 -3.45 -1.30 -8.81
C PHE A 230 -4.59 -2.30 -8.55
N GLY A 231 -5.68 -1.85 -7.92
CA GLY A 231 -6.85 -2.69 -7.65
C GLY A 231 -7.56 -3.17 -8.91
N VAL A 232 -7.71 -2.30 -9.91
CA VAL A 232 -8.28 -2.67 -11.23
C VAL A 232 -7.35 -3.64 -11.95
N ALA A 233 -6.04 -3.39 -11.95
CA ALA A 233 -5.07 -4.27 -12.58
C ALA A 233 -5.11 -5.68 -11.99
N TYR A 234 -5.23 -5.79 -10.66
CA TYR A 234 -5.45 -7.09 -10.01
C TYR A 234 -6.77 -7.73 -10.46
N GLU A 235 -7.88 -7.00 -10.43
CA GLU A 235 -9.21 -7.57 -10.73
C GLU A 235 -9.33 -8.08 -12.17
N VAL A 236 -8.71 -7.40 -13.14
CA VAL A 236 -8.80 -7.81 -14.55
C VAL A 236 -7.82 -8.91 -14.95
N THR A 237 -6.79 -9.15 -14.12
CA THR A 237 -5.75 -10.17 -14.40
C THR A 237 -5.82 -11.39 -13.49
N ASP A 238 -6.44 -11.27 -12.32
CA ASP A 238 -6.42 -12.26 -11.25
C ASP A 238 -4.97 -12.71 -10.95
N ASN A 239 -4.02 -11.77 -10.98
CA ASN A 239 -2.59 -12.04 -10.83
C ASN A 239 -1.92 -10.93 -10.03
N LEU A 240 -1.49 -11.21 -8.80
CA LEU A 240 -0.85 -10.23 -7.91
C LEU A 240 0.50 -9.73 -8.41
N VAL A 241 1.18 -10.44 -9.32
CA VAL A 241 2.45 -9.96 -9.89
C VAL A 241 2.23 -8.70 -10.73
N VAL A 242 1.10 -8.59 -11.42
CA VAL A 242 0.77 -7.44 -12.29
C VAL A 242 0.69 -6.13 -11.50
N PRO A 243 -0.17 -5.98 -10.47
CA PRO A 243 -0.21 -4.76 -9.68
C PRO A 243 1.09 -4.53 -8.90
N SER A 244 1.79 -5.58 -8.45
CA SER A 244 3.10 -5.42 -7.79
C SER A 244 4.16 -4.82 -8.69
N LEU A 245 4.19 -5.18 -9.98
CA LEU A 245 5.11 -4.58 -10.95
C LEU A 245 4.72 -3.13 -11.27
N ILE A 246 3.42 -2.84 -11.39
CA ILE A 246 2.92 -1.47 -11.60
C ILE A 246 3.32 -0.58 -10.42
N HIS A 247 3.01 -1.02 -9.21
CA HIS A 247 3.30 -0.30 -7.97
C HIS A 247 4.82 -0.17 -7.74
N GLY A 248 5.58 -1.25 -7.95
CA GLY A 248 7.03 -1.22 -7.86
C GLY A 248 7.66 -0.22 -8.84
N ALA A 249 7.21 -0.21 -10.10
CA ALA A 249 7.68 0.73 -11.11
C ALA A 249 7.29 2.19 -10.79
N TYR A 250 6.07 2.38 -10.29
CA TYR A 250 5.58 3.68 -9.83
C TYR A 250 6.49 4.26 -8.74
N ASN A 251 6.75 3.51 -7.66
CA ASN A 251 7.61 3.96 -6.56
C ASN A 251 9.06 4.14 -7.01
N ALA A 252 9.61 3.17 -7.74
CA ALA A 252 10.96 3.24 -8.28
C ALA A 252 11.18 4.49 -9.13
N THR A 253 10.19 4.89 -9.93
CA THR A 253 10.26 6.11 -10.74
C THR A 253 10.29 7.35 -9.86
N LEU A 254 9.41 7.45 -8.86
CA LEU A 254 9.40 8.60 -7.96
C LEU A 254 10.72 8.74 -7.17
N PHE A 255 11.27 7.64 -6.67
CA PHE A 255 12.59 7.66 -6.01
C PHE A 255 13.72 8.02 -6.96
N SER A 256 13.69 7.52 -8.21
CA SER A 256 14.69 7.86 -9.23
C SER A 256 14.65 9.34 -9.58
N LEU A 257 13.46 9.91 -9.78
CA LEU A 257 13.29 11.34 -10.08
C LEU A 257 13.78 12.19 -8.91
N LEU A 258 13.42 11.84 -7.68
CA LEU A 258 13.90 12.55 -6.49
C LEU A 258 15.42 12.48 -6.37
N TYR A 259 16.03 11.31 -6.63
CA TYR A 259 17.48 11.16 -6.61
C TYR A 259 18.15 12.09 -7.63
N VAL A 260 17.64 12.14 -8.86
CA VAL A 260 18.19 13.01 -9.91
C VAL A 260 18.08 14.48 -9.50
N VAL A 261 16.92 14.91 -9.01
CA VAL A 261 16.69 16.29 -8.55
C VAL A 261 17.65 16.67 -7.44
N VAL A 262 17.80 15.82 -6.41
CA VAL A 262 18.66 16.14 -5.26
C VAL A 262 20.14 16.09 -5.63
N ARG A 263 20.56 15.11 -6.46
CA ARG A 263 21.98 14.91 -6.76
C ARG A 263 22.54 15.88 -7.80
N PHE A 264 21.73 16.23 -8.81
CA PHE A 264 22.17 16.99 -9.99
C PHE A 264 21.44 18.33 -10.15
N GLY A 265 20.37 18.60 -9.40
CA GLY A 265 19.61 19.85 -9.47
C GLY A 265 20.49 21.11 -9.40
N PRO A 266 21.39 21.25 -8.41
CA PRO A 266 22.26 22.43 -8.31
C PRO A 266 23.14 22.66 -9.55
N GLU A 267 23.72 21.59 -10.10
CA GLU A 267 24.56 21.65 -11.31
C GLU A 267 23.71 22.03 -12.54
N LEU A 268 22.50 21.49 -12.66
CA LEU A 268 21.57 21.82 -13.74
C LEU A 268 21.11 23.29 -13.69
N GLU A 269 20.86 23.82 -12.50
CA GLU A 269 20.53 25.23 -12.29
C GLU A 269 21.70 26.15 -12.67
N GLU A 270 22.92 25.81 -12.25
CA GLU A 270 24.13 26.57 -12.59
C GLU A 270 24.38 26.58 -14.11
N MET A 271 24.22 25.43 -14.78
CA MET A 271 24.33 25.33 -16.24
C MET A 271 23.26 26.14 -16.96
N ALA A 272 22.02 26.12 -16.49
CA ALA A 272 20.93 26.90 -17.07
C ALA A 272 21.17 28.41 -16.90
N ALA A 273 21.67 28.84 -15.74
CA ALA A 273 22.02 30.23 -15.49
C ALA A 273 23.21 30.70 -16.35
N ALA A 274 24.19 29.84 -16.62
CA ALA A 274 25.33 30.15 -17.47
C ALA A 274 25.01 30.21 -18.98
N ALA A 275 23.85 29.70 -19.39
CA ALA A 275 23.38 29.70 -20.78
C ALA A 275 22.52 30.93 -21.16
N LEU A 276 22.25 31.83 -20.20
CA LEU A 276 21.50 33.09 -20.36
C LEU A 276 22.45 34.29 -20.40
#